data_AF-A0A662S5X1-F1
#
_entry.id   AF-A0A662S5X1-F1
#
_cell.length_a   1.000
_cell.length_b   1.000
_cell.length_c   1.000
_cell.angle_alpha   90.00
_cell.angle_beta   90.00
_cell.angle_gamma   90.00
#
_symmetry.space_group_name_H-M   'P 1'
#
loop_
_entity.id
_entity.type
_entity.pdbx_description
1 polymer ?
#
loop_
_entity_poly.entity_id
_entity_poly.type
_entity_poly.pdbx_seq_one_letter_code
_entity_poly.pdbx_strand_id
1 'polypeptide(L)'
;MIQSLDLGVSIYELIEEVSTGGRGVKLPNEIPAEFMYFVGAVAGDGNINQNRRIKIHCPSDPEIVERCLNIIRNLFGVGYTYKNGMLIVNSAVLVGIVKKFGIQAKNKASTLDVPPEIFRMPRGHISEYLRGLFDTDGAVGIKPYGGCVSLSTNSRKLARKVQLLLLMFGITSRVYSSGKGKGYRVEIADRISIRKFADSVGFYSRRKKSKLFRLLSRYRGIARTKTYVVPAEIASPLLVAIRGGEGISASLLHKFLPKSSRYLWEHGRVSITKRNLKRHIQVVDKLSQADCEPLTIGKGLADSPLLFERIVSKRIIRGKFIVYDIMVPKNHNFIANGFLVHNSGMVEPLKIAMEHGIIKWETARQTIGPYRFTSFLSVNYNTRVFERGYEVTVRDPNFSAIEERMLCRLHRLTKERYREIAEKQMELVLGKLKMEKANEIRDHLTLVHAIETEHPLVKDRFEYKPILLTEKVFEEVKRAREAILDTIAQERLDFSPRLERRAIQLICAMSLMSYFKDRDERIRVDPEALKLGVRFYVEEAAVRSKEKFDPEEVIRRLGLS
;
A
#
# COMPACT_ATOMS: atom_id res chain seq x y z
N MET A 1 18.09 -8.09 9.65
CA MET A 1 18.75 -9.16 8.89
C MET A 1 17.76 -9.71 7.88
N ILE A 2 17.80 -9.22 6.64
CA ILE A 2 17.14 -9.90 5.52
C ILE A 2 18.24 -10.80 4.97
N GLN A 3 18.14 -12.11 5.22
CA GLN A 3 18.97 -13.09 4.52
C GLN A 3 18.80 -12.83 3.03
N SER A 4 19.90 -12.56 2.34
CA SER A 4 19.96 -12.57 0.89
C SER A 4 19.57 -13.97 0.44
N LEU A 5 18.31 -14.13 0.04
CA LEU A 5 17.90 -15.24 -0.82
C LEU A 5 18.65 -15.02 -2.14
N ASP A 6 19.85 -15.59 -2.22
CA ASP A 6 20.61 -15.74 -3.45
C ASP A 6 19.88 -16.81 -4.27
N LEU A 7 18.76 -16.40 -4.87
CA LEU A 7 18.06 -17.18 -5.87
C LEU A 7 18.86 -17.01 -7.16
N GLY A 8 19.84 -17.89 -7.36
CA GLY A 8 20.53 -18.04 -8.63
C GLY A 8 19.48 -18.22 -9.74
N VAL A 9 19.53 -17.38 -10.77
CA VAL A 9 18.64 -17.53 -11.92
C VAL A 9 19.19 -18.64 -12.78
N SER A 10 18.50 -19.78 -12.81
CA SER A 10 18.86 -20.92 -13.65
C SER A 10 18.90 -20.48 -15.12
N ILE A 11 20.02 -20.74 -15.80
CA ILE A 11 20.11 -20.41 -17.22
C ILE A 11 19.13 -21.26 -18.04
N TYR A 12 18.78 -22.46 -17.55
CA TYR A 12 17.92 -23.42 -18.24
C TYR A 12 16.46 -22.95 -18.26
N GLU A 13 15.98 -22.31 -17.19
CA GLU A 13 14.64 -21.67 -17.16
C GLU A 13 14.52 -20.54 -18.20
N LEU A 14 15.63 -19.90 -18.58
CA LEU A 14 15.66 -18.88 -19.63
C LEU A 14 15.73 -19.45 -21.06
N ILE A 15 16.06 -20.74 -21.19
CA ILE A 15 16.44 -21.40 -22.45
C ILE A 15 15.39 -22.39 -22.99
N GLU A 16 14.31 -22.73 -22.26
CA GLU A 16 13.32 -23.79 -22.62
C GLU A 16 12.75 -23.75 -24.07
N GLU A 17 12.92 -22.66 -24.82
CA GLU A 17 12.47 -22.53 -26.22
C GLU A 17 13.59 -22.30 -27.27
N VAL A 18 14.87 -22.30 -26.86
CA VAL A 18 15.98 -22.04 -27.80
C VAL A 18 16.45 -23.37 -28.41
N SER A 19 16.03 -23.63 -29.64
CA SER A 19 16.44 -24.79 -30.45
C SER A 19 17.93 -25.12 -30.28
N THR A 20 18.19 -26.35 -29.85
CA THR A 20 19.49 -26.98 -29.54
C THR A 20 20.40 -27.19 -30.75
N GLY A 21 20.30 -26.36 -31.79
CA GLY A 21 21.08 -26.47 -33.02
C GLY A 21 22.53 -25.95 -32.94
N GLY A 22 23.05 -25.66 -31.75
CA GLY A 22 24.41 -25.11 -31.57
C GLY A 22 25.37 -26.14 -30.97
N ARG A 23 26.35 -26.62 -31.76
CA ARG A 23 27.45 -27.47 -31.25
C ARG A 23 28.22 -26.73 -30.14
N GLY A 24 28.35 -27.37 -28.98
CA GLY A 24 29.44 -27.15 -28.01
C GLY A 24 29.43 -25.86 -27.16
N VAL A 25 28.29 -25.21 -26.92
CA VAL A 25 28.24 -24.04 -26.01
C VAL A 25 28.29 -24.52 -24.55
N LYS A 26 29.26 -24.05 -23.76
CA LYS A 26 29.25 -24.26 -22.30
C LYS A 26 28.20 -23.33 -21.69
N LEU A 27 27.17 -23.90 -21.07
CA LEU A 27 26.14 -23.13 -20.37
C LEU A 27 26.37 -23.27 -18.85
N PRO A 28 26.67 -22.18 -18.13
CA PRO A 28 26.77 -22.24 -16.68
C PRO A 28 25.38 -22.51 -16.06
N ASN A 29 25.29 -23.29 -14.99
CA ASN A 29 24.00 -23.63 -14.36
C ASN A 29 23.22 -22.38 -13.90
N GLU A 30 23.93 -21.35 -13.45
CA GLU A 30 23.39 -20.05 -13.08
C GLU A 30 24.02 -18.95 -13.92
N ILE A 31 23.30 -17.83 -14.08
CA ILE A 31 23.85 -16.65 -14.75
C ILE A 31 24.89 -15.98 -13.86
N PRO A 32 26.18 -15.90 -14.26
CA PRO A 32 27.18 -15.19 -13.49
C PRO A 32 26.95 -13.68 -13.55
N ALA A 33 27.24 -12.97 -12.46
CA ALA A 33 27.10 -11.51 -12.42
C ALA A 33 27.89 -10.82 -13.55
N GLU A 34 29.09 -11.29 -13.87
CA GLU A 34 29.92 -10.75 -14.95
C GLU A 34 29.25 -10.84 -16.33
N PHE A 35 28.41 -11.85 -16.57
CA PHE A 35 27.65 -11.92 -17.82
C PHE A 35 26.67 -10.75 -17.97
N MET A 36 26.13 -10.25 -16.86
CA MET A 36 25.23 -9.09 -16.89
C MET A 36 25.93 -7.82 -17.35
N TYR A 37 27.26 -7.70 -17.17
CA TYR A 37 28.04 -6.62 -17.80
C TYR A 37 27.95 -6.68 -19.32
N PHE A 38 28.12 -7.88 -19.90
CA PHE A 38 27.97 -8.09 -21.33
C PHE A 38 26.55 -7.75 -21.79
N VAL A 39 25.51 -8.17 -21.06
CA VAL A 39 24.11 -7.82 -21.38
C VAL A 39 23.91 -6.29 -21.35
N GLY A 40 24.46 -5.59 -20.36
CA GLY A 40 24.41 -4.12 -20.27
C GLY A 40 25.14 -3.42 -21.41
N ALA A 41 26.33 -3.88 -21.78
CA ALA A 41 27.08 -3.34 -22.91
C ALA A 41 26.37 -3.59 -24.25
N VAL A 42 25.78 -4.79 -24.41
CA VAL A 42 24.94 -5.09 -25.59
C VAL A 42 23.69 -4.23 -25.59
N ALA A 43 23.08 -3.92 -24.44
CA ALA A 43 21.94 -3.01 -24.33
C ALA A 43 22.26 -1.60 -24.83
N GLY A 44 23.46 -1.08 -24.59
CA GLY A 44 23.87 0.22 -25.12
C GLY A 44 24.39 0.16 -26.56
N ASP A 45 25.65 -0.23 -26.75
CA ASP A 45 26.36 -0.19 -28.05
C ASP A 45 26.24 -1.48 -28.89
N GLY A 46 25.50 -2.48 -28.42
CA GLY A 46 25.31 -3.73 -29.16
C GLY A 46 24.37 -3.63 -30.38
N ASN A 47 24.67 -4.37 -31.44
CA ASN A 47 23.77 -4.59 -32.58
C ASN A 47 23.51 -6.09 -32.78
N ILE A 48 22.24 -6.48 -32.82
CA ILE A 48 21.82 -7.87 -33.03
C ILE A 48 21.34 -8.01 -34.46
N ASN A 49 22.05 -8.79 -35.28
CA ASN A 49 21.71 -9.01 -36.68
C ASN A 49 21.14 -10.43 -36.91
N GLN A 50 20.02 -10.51 -37.65
CA GLN A 50 19.39 -11.74 -38.17
C GLN A 50 19.29 -12.89 -37.14
N ASN A 51 19.06 -12.57 -35.87
CA ASN A 51 18.91 -13.52 -34.76
C ASN A 51 20.10 -14.48 -34.52
N ARG A 52 21.28 -14.22 -35.09
CA ARG A 52 22.43 -15.14 -35.01
C ARG A 52 23.73 -14.48 -34.57
N ARG A 53 23.82 -13.15 -34.64
CA ARG A 53 25.07 -12.41 -34.41
C ARG A 53 24.87 -11.22 -33.48
N ILE A 54 25.74 -11.11 -32.49
CA ILE A 54 25.86 -9.92 -31.64
C ILE A 54 27.13 -9.18 -32.04
N LYS A 55 27.02 -7.90 -32.35
CA LYS A 55 28.17 -7.03 -32.63
C LYS A 55 28.28 -5.96 -31.55
N ILE A 56 29.46 -5.74 -31.02
CA ILE A 56 29.75 -4.64 -30.07
C ILE A 56 30.95 -3.88 -30.61
N HIS A 57 30.84 -2.55 -30.67
CA HIS A 57 31.91 -1.68 -31.15
C HIS A 57 31.92 -0.38 -30.33
N CYS A 58 32.98 -0.21 -29.52
CA CYS A 58 33.16 0.96 -28.66
C CYS A 58 34.53 1.61 -28.96
N PRO A 59 34.65 2.41 -30.03
CA PRO A 59 35.96 2.89 -30.51
C PRO A 59 36.65 3.84 -29.52
N SER A 60 35.86 4.58 -28.72
CA SER A 60 36.40 5.52 -27.71
C SER A 60 36.90 4.84 -26.44
N ASP A 61 36.52 3.59 -26.20
CA ASP A 61 36.84 2.84 -24.98
C ASP A 61 37.01 1.34 -25.33
N PRO A 62 38.09 0.95 -26.04
CA PRO A 62 38.31 -0.42 -26.51
C PRO A 62 38.32 -1.48 -25.39
N GLU A 63 38.67 -1.08 -24.16
CA GLU A 63 38.68 -1.97 -23.00
C GLU A 63 37.31 -2.58 -22.69
N ILE A 64 36.21 -1.91 -23.07
CA ILE A 64 34.84 -2.44 -22.92
C ILE A 64 34.67 -3.68 -23.80
N VAL A 65 35.17 -3.60 -25.03
CA VAL A 65 35.10 -4.70 -26.02
C VAL A 65 35.98 -5.86 -25.57
N GLU A 66 37.18 -5.58 -25.05
CA GLU A 66 38.07 -6.59 -24.47
C GLU A 66 37.45 -7.30 -23.26
N ARG A 67 36.77 -6.57 -22.38
CA ARG A 67 36.06 -7.16 -21.25
C ARG A 67 34.92 -8.06 -21.72
N CYS A 68 34.10 -7.58 -22.65
CA CYS A 68 33.04 -8.38 -23.25
C CYS A 68 33.60 -9.66 -23.88
N LEU A 69 34.73 -9.55 -24.58
CA LEU A 69 35.41 -10.68 -25.18
C LEU A 69 35.84 -11.72 -24.13
N ASN A 70 36.50 -11.26 -23.05
CA ASN A 70 36.95 -12.14 -21.97
C ASN A 70 35.78 -12.86 -21.29
N ILE A 71 34.68 -12.15 -21.01
CA ILE A 71 33.47 -12.73 -20.42
C ILE A 71 32.92 -13.85 -21.32
N ILE A 72 32.76 -13.58 -22.61
CA ILE A 72 32.20 -14.54 -23.56
C ILE A 72 33.12 -15.75 -23.75
N ARG A 73 34.44 -15.52 -23.85
CA ARG A 73 35.44 -16.59 -23.97
C ARG A 73 35.44 -17.49 -22.74
N ASN A 74 35.46 -16.91 -21.54
CA ASN A 74 35.60 -17.65 -20.29
C ASN A 74 34.31 -18.41 -19.93
N LEU A 75 33.14 -17.81 -20.16
CA LEU A 75 31.87 -18.40 -19.72
C LEU A 75 31.26 -19.37 -20.73
N PHE A 76 31.29 -19.05 -22.02
CA PHE A 76 30.52 -19.80 -23.02
C PHE A 76 31.37 -20.58 -24.02
N GLY A 77 32.67 -20.26 -24.12
CA GLY A 77 33.59 -20.92 -25.07
C GLY A 77 33.15 -20.79 -26.54
N VAL A 78 32.34 -19.78 -26.88
CA VAL A 78 31.77 -19.61 -28.22
C VAL A 78 32.76 -18.96 -29.18
N GLY A 79 32.64 -19.32 -30.47
CA GLY A 79 33.39 -18.67 -31.53
C GLY A 79 33.06 -17.18 -31.66
N TYR A 80 34.11 -16.36 -31.65
CA TYR A 80 34.03 -14.92 -31.85
C TYR A 80 34.98 -14.48 -32.97
N THR A 81 34.68 -13.33 -33.57
CA THR A 81 35.59 -12.63 -34.48
C THR A 81 35.89 -11.27 -33.87
N TYR A 82 37.17 -10.95 -33.69
CA TYR A 82 37.61 -9.63 -33.26
C TYR A 82 38.36 -8.98 -34.43
N LYS A 83 37.81 -7.88 -34.96
CA LYS A 83 38.42 -7.15 -36.09
C LYS A 83 38.19 -5.65 -35.91
N ASN A 84 39.27 -4.86 -36.06
CA ASN A 84 39.24 -3.39 -35.97
C ASN A 84 38.56 -2.86 -34.69
N GLY A 85 38.79 -3.49 -33.53
CA GLY A 85 38.15 -3.06 -32.27
C GLY A 85 36.66 -3.42 -32.14
N MET A 86 36.11 -4.20 -33.07
CA MET A 86 34.74 -4.71 -33.02
C MET A 86 34.73 -6.19 -32.64
N LEU A 87 33.90 -6.55 -31.67
CA LEU A 87 33.59 -7.93 -31.30
C LEU A 87 32.35 -8.41 -32.02
N ILE A 88 32.44 -9.53 -32.73
CA ILE A 88 31.31 -10.23 -33.35
C ILE A 88 31.21 -11.62 -32.73
N VAL A 89 30.09 -11.89 -32.06
CA VAL A 89 29.79 -13.21 -31.47
C VAL A 89 28.74 -13.90 -32.33
N ASN A 90 29.09 -15.08 -32.86
CA ASN A 90 28.20 -15.89 -33.71
C ASN A 90 27.55 -16.99 -32.88
N SER A 91 26.50 -16.66 -32.13
CA SER A 91 25.79 -17.64 -31.30
C SER A 91 24.30 -17.34 -31.24
N ALA A 92 23.49 -18.23 -31.80
CA ALA A 92 22.03 -18.16 -31.72
C ALA A 92 21.54 -18.29 -30.26
N VAL A 93 22.23 -19.11 -29.46
CA VAL A 93 21.93 -19.30 -28.04
C VAL A 93 22.09 -17.99 -27.27
N LEU A 94 23.23 -17.30 -27.42
CA LEU A 94 23.46 -16.02 -26.75
C LEU A 94 22.48 -14.94 -27.21
N VAL A 95 22.11 -14.91 -28.49
CA VAL A 95 21.08 -13.99 -28.98
C VAL A 95 19.73 -14.29 -28.33
N GLY A 96 19.36 -15.56 -28.16
CA GLY A 96 18.15 -15.98 -27.45
C GLY A 96 18.12 -15.47 -26.00
N ILE A 97 19.21 -15.70 -25.26
CA ILE A 97 19.36 -15.27 -23.86
C ILE A 97 19.26 -13.74 -23.76
N VAL A 98 20.02 -13.01 -24.57
CA VAL A 98 20.07 -11.53 -24.58
C VAL A 98 18.70 -10.91 -24.93
N LYS A 99 17.91 -11.58 -25.77
CA LYS A 99 16.53 -11.16 -26.06
C LYS A 99 15.59 -11.29 -24.87
N LYS A 100 15.70 -12.37 -24.08
CA LYS A 100 14.93 -12.52 -22.83
C LYS A 100 15.25 -11.38 -21.85
N PHE A 101 16.45 -10.79 -21.93
CA PHE A 101 16.82 -9.57 -21.22
C PHE A 101 16.30 -8.25 -21.82
N GLY A 102 15.30 -8.30 -22.70
CA GLY A 102 14.64 -7.10 -23.23
C GLY A 102 15.35 -6.41 -24.40
N ILE A 103 16.36 -7.07 -24.98
CA ILE A 103 17.16 -6.52 -26.09
C ILE A 103 16.68 -7.12 -27.41
N GLN A 104 15.78 -6.42 -28.08
CA GLN A 104 15.18 -6.85 -29.36
C GLN A 104 16.10 -6.56 -30.56
N ALA A 105 15.97 -7.35 -31.63
CA ALA A 105 16.80 -7.21 -32.83
C ALA A 105 16.37 -6.05 -33.75
N LYS A 106 15.07 -5.73 -33.82
CA LYS A 106 14.54 -4.61 -34.62
C LYS A 106 14.27 -3.39 -33.72
N ASN A 107 14.64 -2.19 -34.19
CA ASN A 107 14.38 -0.91 -33.50
C ASN A 107 14.85 -0.89 -32.03
N LYS A 108 15.98 -1.55 -31.73
CA LYS A 108 16.54 -1.70 -30.38
C LYS A 108 16.58 -0.39 -29.59
N ALA A 109 17.11 0.67 -30.19
CA ALA A 109 17.37 1.93 -29.48
C ALA A 109 16.12 2.58 -28.86
N SER A 110 14.95 2.46 -29.51
CA SER A 110 13.68 3.02 -29.04
C SER A 110 12.81 2.02 -28.29
N THR A 111 13.04 0.72 -28.47
CA THR A 111 12.23 -0.36 -27.87
C THR A 111 12.86 -1.01 -26.64
N LEU A 112 14.12 -0.69 -26.33
CA LEU A 112 14.85 -1.27 -25.20
C LEU A 112 14.07 -1.16 -23.90
N ASP A 113 14.06 -2.23 -23.11
CA ASP A 113 13.38 -2.25 -21.83
C ASP A 113 14.18 -3.09 -20.82
N VAL A 114 13.96 -2.83 -19.54
CA VAL A 114 14.48 -3.70 -18.46
C VAL A 114 13.36 -4.68 -18.09
N PRO A 115 13.52 -5.98 -18.33
CA PRO A 115 12.46 -6.93 -18.04
C PRO A 115 12.43 -7.27 -16.53
N PRO A 116 11.30 -7.79 -16.00
CA PRO A 116 11.12 -8.05 -14.57
C PRO A 116 12.18 -8.97 -13.95
N GLU A 117 12.75 -9.87 -14.74
CA GLU A 117 13.78 -10.83 -14.33
C GLU A 117 15.01 -10.10 -13.79
N ILE A 118 15.42 -8.99 -14.40
CA ILE A 118 16.56 -8.18 -13.91
C ILE A 118 16.25 -7.56 -12.54
N PHE A 119 15.00 -7.16 -12.26
CA PHE A 119 14.62 -6.62 -10.95
C PHE A 119 14.64 -7.67 -9.83
N ARG A 120 14.55 -8.96 -10.19
CA ARG A 120 14.60 -10.09 -9.25
C ARG A 120 16.01 -10.59 -8.99
N MET A 121 16.99 -10.17 -9.79
CA MET A 121 18.37 -10.63 -9.66
C MET A 121 19.07 -10.08 -8.41
N PRO A 122 20.12 -10.76 -7.90
CA PRO A 122 20.97 -10.24 -6.84
C PRO A 122 21.60 -8.88 -7.19
N ARG A 123 21.93 -8.10 -6.16
CA ARG A 123 22.49 -6.74 -6.33
C ARG A 123 23.77 -6.71 -7.16
N GLY A 124 24.59 -7.78 -7.12
CA GLY A 124 25.82 -7.91 -7.91
C GLY A 124 25.52 -7.93 -9.42
N HIS A 125 24.56 -8.74 -9.85
CA HIS A 125 24.11 -8.83 -11.24
C HIS A 125 23.54 -7.52 -11.77
N ILE A 126 22.68 -6.87 -10.98
CA ILE A 126 22.11 -5.57 -11.35
C ILE A 126 23.22 -4.52 -11.46
N SER A 127 24.21 -4.55 -10.56
CA SER A 127 25.38 -3.65 -10.61
C SER A 127 26.18 -3.83 -11.89
N GLU A 128 26.50 -5.06 -12.29
CA GLU A 128 27.22 -5.33 -13.54
C GLU A 128 26.41 -4.92 -14.77
N TYR A 129 25.10 -5.19 -14.79
CA TYR A 129 24.19 -4.71 -15.85
C TYR A 129 24.23 -3.19 -16.00
N LEU A 130 24.05 -2.46 -14.90
CA LEU A 130 24.13 -1.00 -14.90
C LEU A 130 25.53 -0.52 -15.32
N ARG A 131 26.59 -1.17 -14.86
CA ARG A 131 27.97 -0.79 -15.21
C ARG A 131 28.22 -0.92 -16.72
N GLY A 132 27.84 -2.03 -17.33
CA GLY A 132 27.95 -2.23 -18.78
C GLY A 132 27.18 -1.18 -19.57
N LEU A 133 25.95 -0.87 -19.15
CA LEU A 133 25.10 0.14 -19.79
C LEU A 133 25.65 1.57 -19.66
N PHE A 134 26.19 1.93 -18.49
CA PHE A 134 26.82 3.23 -18.27
C PHE A 134 28.21 3.35 -18.93
N ASP A 135 28.95 2.25 -19.07
CA ASP A 135 30.20 2.24 -19.80
C ASP A 135 30.02 2.48 -21.30
N THR A 136 28.90 2.10 -21.90
CA THR A 136 28.60 2.43 -23.30
C THR A 136 27.98 3.82 -23.41
N ASP A 137 26.77 4.00 -22.89
CA ASP A 137 25.93 5.20 -23.12
C ASP A 137 26.02 6.27 -22.02
N GLY A 138 26.79 5.99 -20.98
CA GLY A 138 26.96 6.89 -19.84
C GLY A 138 28.05 7.95 -20.06
N ALA A 139 27.92 9.07 -19.38
CA ALA A 139 28.90 10.15 -19.39
C ALA A 139 29.05 10.78 -18.00
N VAL A 140 30.27 11.25 -17.70
CA VAL A 140 30.57 12.05 -16.51
C VAL A 140 30.77 13.50 -16.94
N GLY A 141 29.84 14.37 -16.53
CA GLY A 141 29.92 15.81 -16.72
C GLY A 141 30.51 16.48 -15.49
N ILE A 142 31.55 17.30 -15.68
CA ILE A 142 32.17 18.08 -14.60
C ILE A 142 31.86 19.56 -14.85
N LYS A 143 31.36 20.25 -13.82
CA LYS A 143 31.04 21.69 -13.83
C LYS A 143 31.88 22.40 -12.74
N PRO A 144 31.99 23.75 -12.74
CA PRO A 144 32.76 24.49 -11.74
C PRO A 144 32.35 24.18 -10.29
N TYR A 145 31.05 24.10 -10.02
CA TYR A 145 30.48 23.89 -8.67
C TYR A 145 29.88 22.50 -8.46
N GLY A 146 30.19 21.53 -9.32
CA GLY A 146 29.66 20.17 -9.19
C GLY A 146 29.82 19.33 -10.45
N GLY A 147 28.88 18.44 -10.70
CA GLY A 147 28.87 17.58 -11.87
C GLY A 147 27.74 16.58 -11.80
N CYS A 148 27.65 15.73 -12.82
CA CYS A 148 26.67 14.67 -12.88
C CYS A 148 27.24 13.44 -13.58
N VAL A 149 26.67 12.30 -13.24
CA VAL A 149 26.76 11.08 -14.05
C VAL A 149 25.44 10.98 -14.80
N SER A 150 25.48 10.74 -16.11
CA SER A 150 24.26 10.68 -16.91
C SER A 150 24.29 9.52 -17.89
N LEU A 151 23.12 8.95 -18.18
CA LEU A 151 22.88 7.96 -19.22
C LEU A 151 21.93 8.55 -20.25
N SER A 152 22.25 8.44 -21.55
CA SER A 152 21.36 8.89 -22.62
C SER A 152 20.76 7.68 -23.35
N THR A 153 19.47 7.71 -23.65
CA THR A 153 18.78 6.61 -24.35
C THR A 153 17.56 7.13 -25.13
N ASN A 154 17.20 6.47 -26.23
CA ASN A 154 15.98 6.80 -26.98
C ASN A 154 14.74 6.07 -26.43
N SER A 155 14.90 5.15 -25.47
CA SER A 155 13.78 4.45 -24.83
C SER A 155 13.37 5.10 -23.51
N ARG A 156 12.13 5.60 -23.47
CA ARG A 156 11.52 6.11 -22.22
C ARG A 156 11.41 5.03 -21.16
N LYS A 157 11.09 3.80 -21.57
CA LYS A 157 10.88 2.66 -20.67
C LYS A 157 12.18 2.30 -19.99
N LEU A 158 13.27 2.18 -20.75
CA LEU A 158 14.62 1.98 -20.22
C LEU A 158 14.99 3.08 -19.23
N ALA A 159 14.85 4.35 -19.61
CA ALA A 159 15.23 5.47 -18.74
C ALA A 159 14.51 5.44 -17.38
N ARG A 160 13.20 5.13 -17.38
CA ARG A 160 12.39 5.02 -16.16
C ARG A 160 12.78 3.80 -15.32
N LYS A 161 13.03 2.65 -15.95
CA LYS A 161 13.41 1.44 -15.21
C LYS A 161 14.84 1.48 -14.70
N VAL A 162 15.77 2.09 -15.42
CA VAL A 162 17.12 2.40 -14.92
C VAL A 162 17.05 3.32 -13.70
N GLN A 163 16.17 4.33 -13.70
CA GLN A 163 15.93 5.16 -12.49
C GLN A 163 15.48 4.29 -11.30
N LEU A 164 14.61 3.31 -11.51
CA LEU A 164 14.19 2.39 -10.44
C LEU A 164 15.33 1.46 -9.99
N LEU A 165 16.12 0.91 -10.91
CA LEU A 165 17.29 0.08 -10.57
C LEU A 165 18.31 0.89 -9.74
N LEU A 166 18.59 2.14 -10.12
CA LEU A 166 19.46 3.04 -9.35
C LEU A 166 18.87 3.29 -7.95
N LEU A 167 17.55 3.45 -7.84
CA LEU A 167 16.89 3.63 -6.55
C LEU A 167 17.05 2.42 -5.61
N MET A 168 17.15 1.19 -6.14
CA MET A 168 17.48 -0.01 -5.34
C MET A 168 18.86 0.08 -4.68
N PHE A 169 19.79 0.83 -5.29
CA PHE A 169 21.10 1.16 -4.70
C PHE A 169 21.07 2.42 -3.82
N GLY A 170 19.88 3.00 -3.60
CA GLY A 170 19.72 4.28 -2.92
C GLY A 170 20.36 5.45 -3.69
N ILE A 171 20.52 5.32 -5.01
CA ILE A 171 21.05 6.34 -5.91
C ILE A 171 19.85 7.08 -6.51
N THR A 172 19.72 8.37 -6.19
CA THR A 172 18.65 9.20 -6.73
C THR A 172 19.05 9.78 -8.08
N SER A 173 18.14 9.71 -9.04
CA SER A 173 18.35 10.25 -10.39
C SER A 173 17.10 10.92 -10.94
N ARG A 174 17.29 11.89 -11.86
CA ARG A 174 16.21 12.56 -12.60
C ARG A 174 16.12 12.02 -14.01
N VAL A 175 14.89 11.90 -14.53
CA VAL A 175 14.65 11.54 -15.94
C VAL A 175 13.98 12.70 -16.64
N TYR A 176 14.59 13.19 -17.72
CA TYR A 176 14.02 14.25 -18.55
C TYR A 176 14.24 13.98 -20.04
N SER A 177 13.42 14.59 -20.89
CA SER A 177 13.60 14.55 -22.34
C SER A 177 14.73 15.49 -22.74
N SER A 178 15.66 15.03 -23.56
CA SER A 178 16.62 15.89 -24.25
C SER A 178 15.94 16.60 -25.44
N GLY A 179 16.45 17.76 -25.85
CA GLY A 179 15.81 18.68 -26.81
C GLY A 179 15.37 18.02 -28.13
N LYS A 180 14.25 18.54 -28.69
CA LYS A 180 13.48 17.99 -29.84
C LYS A 180 12.81 16.62 -29.64
N GLY A 181 12.67 16.14 -28.40
CA GLY A 181 11.82 14.98 -28.08
C GLY A 181 12.34 13.62 -28.57
N LYS A 182 13.58 13.55 -29.06
CA LYS A 182 14.16 12.33 -29.67
C LYS A 182 14.95 11.44 -28.70
N GLY A 183 15.09 11.82 -27.43
CA GLY A 183 15.82 11.02 -26.44
C GLY A 183 15.57 11.43 -24.99
N TYR A 184 15.90 10.54 -24.07
CA TYR A 184 15.76 10.66 -22.63
C TYR A 184 17.13 10.62 -21.96
N ARG A 185 17.29 11.40 -20.89
CA ARG A 185 18.49 11.39 -20.07
C ARG A 185 18.15 11.03 -18.63
N VAL A 186 18.86 10.07 -18.08
CA VAL A 186 18.87 9.74 -16.64
C VAL A 186 20.09 10.43 -16.04
N GLU A 187 19.87 11.31 -15.06
CA GLU A 187 20.94 12.15 -14.48
C GLU A 187 21.04 11.96 -12.98
N ILE A 188 22.23 11.60 -12.51
CA ILE A 188 22.64 11.51 -11.11
C ILE A 188 23.48 12.74 -10.81
N ALA A 189 22.94 13.67 -10.03
CA ALA A 189 23.56 14.99 -9.81
C ALA A 189 23.92 15.27 -8.34
N ASP A 190 23.26 14.62 -7.38
CA ASP A 190 23.56 14.86 -5.97
C ASP A 190 24.82 14.11 -5.55
N ARG A 191 25.62 14.75 -4.68
CA ARG A 191 26.94 14.25 -4.28
C ARG A 191 26.87 12.88 -3.60
N ILE A 192 25.81 12.62 -2.83
CA ILE A 192 25.63 11.36 -2.10
C ILE A 192 25.38 10.22 -3.09
N SER A 193 24.49 10.43 -4.06
CA SER A 193 24.20 9.43 -5.09
C SER A 193 25.35 9.24 -6.07
N ILE A 194 26.13 10.28 -6.39
CA ILE A 194 27.34 10.13 -7.21
C ILE A 194 28.38 9.27 -6.47
N ARG A 195 28.53 9.45 -5.15
CA ARG A 195 29.40 8.60 -4.33
C ARG A 195 28.89 7.15 -4.31
N LYS A 196 27.60 6.94 -4.01
CA LYS A 196 26.98 5.61 -4.05
C LYS A 196 27.10 4.94 -5.43
N PHE A 197 26.97 5.71 -6.51
CA PHE A 197 27.20 5.22 -7.86
C PHE A 197 28.63 4.76 -8.03
N ALA A 198 29.63 5.54 -7.61
CA ALA A 198 31.03 5.15 -7.67
C ALA A 198 31.34 3.88 -6.87
N ASP A 199 30.72 3.72 -5.71
CA ASP A 199 30.94 2.58 -4.81
C ASP A 199 30.19 1.32 -5.25
N SER A 200 28.96 1.46 -5.75
CA SER A 200 28.07 0.31 -6.05
C SER A 200 28.05 -0.10 -7.52
N VAL A 201 28.23 0.82 -8.47
CA VAL A 201 28.14 0.57 -9.91
C VAL A 201 29.47 0.89 -10.58
N GLY A 202 29.92 2.14 -10.54
CA GLY A 202 31.20 2.59 -11.09
C GLY A 202 31.27 2.50 -12.61
N PHE A 203 32.49 2.56 -13.13
CA PHE A 203 32.81 2.39 -14.55
C PHE A 203 33.97 1.41 -14.69
N TYR A 204 33.94 0.59 -15.74
CA TYR A 204 35.11 -0.17 -16.18
C TYR A 204 36.01 0.67 -17.08
N SER A 205 35.43 1.54 -17.93
CA SER A 205 36.20 2.45 -18.80
C SER A 205 37.17 3.28 -17.97
N ARG A 206 38.46 3.22 -18.29
CA ARG A 206 39.52 3.93 -17.55
C ARG A 206 39.32 5.44 -17.65
N ARG A 207 38.87 5.90 -18.81
CA ARG A 207 38.55 7.30 -19.11
C ARG A 207 37.39 7.80 -18.25
N LYS A 208 36.27 7.07 -18.21
CA LYS A 208 35.08 7.45 -17.42
C LYS A 208 35.34 7.32 -15.93
N LYS A 209 36.05 6.28 -15.49
CA LYS A 209 36.48 6.07 -14.10
C LYS A 209 37.37 7.21 -13.61
N SER A 210 38.36 7.62 -14.40
CA SER A 210 39.23 8.78 -14.09
C SER A 210 38.44 10.09 -13.97
N LYS A 211 37.46 10.32 -14.85
CA LYS A 211 36.57 11.49 -14.76
C LYS A 211 35.69 11.46 -13.51
N LEU A 212 35.14 10.29 -13.15
CA LEU A 212 34.34 10.12 -11.93
C LEU A 212 35.18 10.39 -10.68
N PHE A 213 36.40 9.87 -10.63
CA PHE A 213 37.33 10.14 -9.54
C PHE A 213 37.63 11.64 -9.42
N ARG A 214 37.97 12.30 -10.54
CA ARG A 214 38.20 13.75 -10.58
C ARG A 214 36.99 14.55 -10.10
N LEU A 215 35.77 14.11 -10.44
CA LEU A 215 34.54 14.74 -9.96
C LEU A 215 34.40 14.60 -8.43
N LEU A 216 34.63 13.41 -7.89
CA LEU A 216 34.57 13.15 -6.45
C LEU A 216 35.61 13.95 -5.67
N SER A 217 36.84 14.08 -6.18
CA SER A 217 37.92 14.86 -5.55
C SER A 217 37.60 16.36 -5.43
N ARG A 218 36.67 16.89 -6.24
CA ARG A 218 36.21 18.29 -6.15
C ARG A 218 35.21 18.52 -5.01
N TYR A 219 34.60 17.47 -4.47
CA TYR A 219 33.66 17.62 -3.38
C TYR A 219 34.40 17.82 -2.06
N ARG A 220 34.40 19.08 -1.58
CA ARG A 220 34.88 19.44 -0.23
C ARG A 220 33.73 19.57 0.76
N GLY A 221 34.02 19.23 2.01
CA GLY A 221 33.11 19.38 3.14
C GLY A 221 31.86 18.51 3.09
N ILE A 222 30.90 18.82 3.96
CA ILE A 222 29.65 18.06 4.09
C ILE A 222 28.74 18.34 2.89
N ALA A 223 28.20 17.29 2.28
CA ALA A 223 27.24 17.42 1.18
C ALA A 223 25.98 18.15 1.64
N ARG A 224 25.76 19.36 1.10
CA ARG A 224 24.47 20.06 1.19
C ARG A 224 23.57 19.50 0.10
N THR A 225 22.56 18.72 0.49
CA THR A 225 21.62 18.08 -0.43
C THR A 225 20.20 18.56 -0.14
N LYS A 226 19.43 18.80 -1.20
CA LYS A 226 17.99 19.05 -1.13
C LYS A 226 17.18 17.75 -1.24
N THR A 227 17.84 16.61 -1.49
CA THR A 227 17.18 15.32 -1.71
C THR A 227 16.90 14.59 -0.40
N TYR A 228 17.82 14.65 0.57
CA TYR A 228 17.73 13.93 1.85
C TYR A 228 17.26 14.86 2.97
N VAL A 229 16.10 15.49 2.75
CA VAL A 229 15.47 16.43 3.68
C VAL A 229 14.08 15.94 4.08
N VAL A 230 13.64 16.33 5.27
CA VAL A 230 12.24 16.28 5.67
C VAL A 230 11.64 17.67 5.38
N PRO A 231 10.58 17.76 4.56
CA PRO A 231 9.91 19.01 4.22
C PRO A 231 9.52 19.82 5.47
N ALA A 232 9.46 21.14 5.33
CA ALA A 232 9.26 22.03 6.48
C ALA A 232 7.87 21.82 7.11
N GLU A 233 6.89 21.54 6.26
CA GLU A 233 5.49 21.26 6.58
C GLU A 233 5.31 20.00 7.43
N ILE A 234 6.26 19.07 7.35
CA ILE A 234 6.28 17.83 8.14
C ILE A 234 7.18 18.00 9.36
N ALA A 235 8.37 18.57 9.17
CA ALA A 235 9.38 18.68 10.22
C ALA A 235 8.98 19.66 11.33
N SER A 236 8.42 20.83 10.99
CA SER A 236 8.05 21.86 11.97
C SER A 236 7.09 21.36 13.05
N PRO A 237 5.89 20.85 12.71
CA PRO A 237 4.95 20.35 13.73
C PRO A 237 5.55 19.19 14.53
N LEU A 238 6.32 18.31 13.87
CA LEU A 238 6.99 17.19 14.54
C LEU A 238 8.01 17.67 15.58
N LEU A 239 8.89 18.61 15.24
CA LEU A 239 9.91 19.14 16.16
C LEU A 239 9.28 19.87 17.34
N VAL A 240 8.22 20.64 17.11
CA VAL A 240 7.47 21.32 18.18
C VAL A 240 6.78 20.30 19.09
N ALA A 241 6.16 19.25 18.52
CA ALA A 241 5.52 18.19 19.28
C ALA A 241 6.52 17.37 20.11
N ILE A 242 7.69 17.02 19.55
CA ILE A 242 8.78 16.37 20.28
C ILE A 242 9.20 17.23 21.47
N ARG A 243 9.46 18.52 21.23
CA ARG A 243 9.90 19.43 22.29
C ARG A 243 8.84 19.60 23.39
N GLY A 244 7.57 19.75 23.01
CA GLY A 244 6.45 19.90 23.94
C GLY A 244 6.16 18.64 24.75
N GLY A 245 6.17 17.47 24.10
CA GLY A 245 5.93 16.17 24.75
C GLY A 245 7.01 15.81 25.77
N GLU A 246 8.25 16.22 25.53
CA GLU A 246 9.38 15.99 26.43
C GLU A 246 9.57 17.12 27.47
N GLY A 247 8.70 18.14 27.48
CA GLY A 247 8.80 19.28 28.42
C GLY A 247 10.06 20.14 28.24
N ILE A 248 10.73 20.07 27.09
CA ILE A 248 12.01 20.74 26.84
C ILE A 248 11.77 22.19 26.46
N SER A 249 12.43 23.11 27.16
CA SER A 249 12.36 24.53 26.79
C SER A 249 13.20 24.84 25.55
N ALA A 250 12.70 25.78 24.75
CA ALA A 250 13.42 26.33 23.61
C ALA A 250 14.83 26.84 23.99
N SER A 251 14.96 27.48 25.16
CA SER A 251 16.22 28.00 25.69
C SER A 251 17.23 26.90 26.01
N LEU A 252 16.78 25.75 26.51
CA LEU A 252 17.65 24.60 26.81
C LEU A 252 18.28 24.02 25.53
N LEU A 253 17.50 23.89 24.44
CA LEU A 253 18.02 23.39 23.17
C LEU A 253 19.07 24.31 22.54
N HIS A 254 19.04 25.62 22.82
CA HIS A 254 20.03 26.58 22.29
C HIS A 254 21.45 26.31 22.79
N LYS A 255 21.62 25.57 23.90
CA LYS A 255 22.94 25.15 24.38
C LYS A 255 23.60 24.10 23.45
N PHE A 256 22.82 23.40 22.64
CA PHE A 256 23.29 22.28 21.82
C PHE A 256 23.09 22.48 20.30
N LEU A 257 22.11 23.31 19.92
CA LEU A 257 21.72 23.58 18.54
C LEU A 257 21.77 25.08 18.23
N PRO A 258 22.26 25.49 17.03
CA PRO A 258 22.28 26.90 16.64
C PRO A 258 20.89 27.54 16.69
N LYS A 259 20.76 28.65 17.43
CA LYS A 259 19.49 29.37 17.64
C LYS A 259 18.77 29.70 16.33
N SER A 260 19.49 30.24 15.35
CA SER A 260 18.94 30.60 14.04
C SER A 260 18.38 29.39 13.29
N SER A 261 19.12 28.27 13.27
CA SER A 261 18.70 27.06 12.53
C SER A 261 17.48 26.39 13.18
N ARG A 262 17.49 26.21 14.50
CA ARG A 262 16.37 25.61 15.23
C ARG A 262 15.11 26.45 15.08
N TYR A 263 15.22 27.77 15.19
CA TYR A 263 14.11 28.68 14.96
C TYR A 263 13.50 28.49 13.56
N LEU A 264 14.33 28.47 12.51
CA LEU A 264 13.85 28.27 11.15
C LEU A 264 13.16 26.90 10.94
N TRP A 265 13.62 25.84 11.61
CA TRP A 265 13.00 24.51 11.53
C TRP A 265 11.67 24.43 12.29
N GLU A 266 11.63 24.87 13.55
CA GLU A 266 10.40 24.81 14.37
C GLU A 266 9.28 25.71 13.80
N HIS A 267 9.63 26.81 13.14
CA HIS A 267 8.65 27.71 12.49
C HIS A 267 8.41 27.40 11.00
N GLY A 268 8.84 26.23 10.50
CA GLY A 268 8.53 25.78 9.14
C GLY A 268 9.09 26.65 8.02
N ARG A 269 10.13 27.45 8.29
CA ARG A 269 10.74 28.35 7.30
C ARG A 269 11.65 27.62 6.32
N VAL A 270 12.26 26.51 6.75
CA VAL A 270 13.17 25.70 5.93
C VAL A 270 13.03 24.22 6.25
N SER A 271 13.23 23.36 5.24
CA SER A 271 13.33 21.91 5.43
C SER A 271 14.55 21.55 6.29
N ILE A 272 14.46 20.44 7.03
CA ILE A 272 15.57 19.93 7.83
C ILE A 272 16.24 18.76 7.11
N THR A 273 17.58 18.73 7.06
CA THR A 273 18.29 17.56 6.54
C THR A 273 18.12 16.38 7.50
N LYS A 274 18.09 15.14 7.00
CA LYS A 274 18.02 13.96 7.87
C LYS A 274 19.14 13.90 8.91
N ARG A 275 20.34 14.37 8.54
CA ARG A 275 21.48 14.53 9.45
C ARG A 275 21.17 15.50 10.59
N ASN A 276 20.61 16.67 10.28
CA ASN A 276 20.27 17.66 11.30
C ASN A 276 19.10 17.18 12.16
N LEU A 277 18.12 16.48 11.58
CA LEU A 277 17.05 15.85 12.32
C LEU A 277 17.60 14.81 13.30
N LYS A 278 18.52 13.94 12.85
CA LYS A 278 19.23 12.99 13.73
C LYS A 278 19.96 13.69 14.87
N ARG A 279 20.69 14.76 14.58
CA ARG A 279 21.37 15.57 15.61
C ARG A 279 20.37 16.19 16.59
N HIS A 280 19.21 16.66 16.11
CA HIS A 280 18.17 17.21 16.95
C HIS A 280 17.61 16.15 17.92
N ILE A 281 17.28 14.97 17.40
CA ILE A 281 16.76 13.84 18.19
C ILE A 281 17.78 13.38 19.22
N GLN A 282 19.06 13.26 18.84
CA GLN A 282 20.14 12.89 19.78
C GLN A 282 20.32 13.89 20.92
N VAL A 283 20.01 15.16 20.70
CA VAL A 283 20.02 16.18 21.77
C VAL A 283 18.81 15.99 22.67
N VAL A 284 17.63 15.74 22.10
CA VAL A 284 16.40 15.48 22.86
C VAL A 284 16.54 14.22 23.73
N ASP A 285 17.02 13.10 23.17
CA ASP A 285 17.26 11.84 23.89
C ASP A 285 18.26 11.99 25.05
N LYS A 286 19.16 12.98 24.99
CA LYS A 286 20.09 13.28 26.09
C LYS A 286 19.44 14.10 27.20
N LEU A 287 18.41 14.88 26.87
CA LEU A 287 17.77 15.81 27.79
C LEU A 287 16.53 15.22 28.45
N SER A 288 15.93 14.18 27.86
CA SER A 288 14.78 13.47 28.41
C SER A 288 14.86 11.99 28.08
N GLN A 289 14.44 11.15 29.02
CA GLN A 289 14.34 9.69 28.87
C GLN A 289 12.90 9.22 28.56
N ALA A 290 11.94 10.14 28.43
CA ALA A 290 10.58 9.75 28.08
C ALA A 290 10.51 9.36 26.59
N ASP A 291 9.65 8.38 26.28
CA ASP A 291 9.40 7.94 24.92
C ASP A 291 8.00 8.41 24.52
N CYS A 292 7.94 9.51 23.77
CA CYS A 292 6.69 9.97 23.16
C CYS A 292 6.59 9.54 21.69
N GLU A 293 5.36 9.38 21.20
CA GLU A 293 5.09 9.02 19.81
C GLU A 293 5.76 9.97 18.79
N PRO A 294 5.74 11.32 18.96
CA PRO A 294 6.50 12.22 18.09
C PRO A 294 8.00 11.93 18.05
N LEU A 295 8.61 11.57 19.18
CA LEU A 295 10.04 11.25 19.26
C LEU A 295 10.35 9.96 18.49
N THR A 296 9.50 8.94 18.63
CA THR A 296 9.58 7.69 17.86
C THR A 296 9.44 7.96 16.35
N ILE A 297 8.48 8.78 15.92
CA ILE A 297 8.34 9.19 14.51
C ILE A 297 9.59 9.93 14.04
N GLY A 298 10.11 10.84 14.85
CA GLY A 298 11.36 11.57 14.58
C GLY A 298 12.52 10.61 14.34
N LYS A 299 12.75 9.67 15.26
CA LYS A 299 13.79 8.62 15.17
C LYS A 299 13.65 7.84 13.86
N GLY A 300 12.43 7.38 13.57
CA GLY A 300 12.11 6.68 12.33
C GLY A 300 12.44 7.50 11.06
N LEU A 301 12.02 8.76 11.00
CA LEU A 301 12.27 9.61 9.83
C LEU A 301 13.75 9.94 9.64
N ALA A 302 14.49 10.17 10.72
CA ALA A 302 15.90 10.51 10.69
C ALA A 302 16.76 9.39 10.09
N ASP A 303 16.46 8.13 10.43
CA ASP A 303 17.21 6.96 9.98
C ASP A 303 16.57 6.25 8.76
N SER A 304 15.35 6.64 8.37
CA SER A 304 14.68 6.02 7.22
C SER A 304 15.44 6.21 5.90
N PRO A 305 15.31 5.27 4.94
CA PRO A 305 15.75 5.47 3.55
C PRO A 305 14.75 6.30 2.72
N LEU A 306 13.62 6.72 3.31
CA LEU A 306 12.53 7.40 2.59
C LEU A 306 12.96 8.75 2.03
N LEU A 307 12.40 9.10 0.88
CA LEU A 307 12.62 10.39 0.23
C LEU A 307 11.27 11.09 0.07
N PHE A 308 11.28 12.40 0.24
CA PHE A 308 10.08 13.22 0.05
C PHE A 308 10.14 13.90 -1.30
N GLU A 309 9.15 13.63 -2.14
CA GLU A 309 8.99 14.25 -3.44
C GLU A 309 7.67 15.04 -3.48
N ARG A 310 7.72 16.24 -4.09
CA ARG A 310 6.54 17.08 -4.23
C ARG A 310 5.70 16.62 -5.42
N ILE A 311 4.39 16.52 -5.24
CA ILE A 311 3.45 16.29 -6.34
C ILE A 311 3.48 17.51 -7.26
N VAL A 312 3.91 17.32 -8.51
CA VAL A 312 4.01 18.38 -9.53
C VAL A 312 2.68 18.57 -10.27
N SER A 313 1.94 17.49 -10.50
CA SER A 313 0.64 17.54 -11.15
C SER A 313 -0.25 16.37 -10.71
N LYS A 314 -1.56 16.61 -10.74
CA LYS A 314 -2.60 15.61 -10.51
C LYS A 314 -3.55 15.66 -11.70
N ARG A 315 -3.86 14.50 -12.29
CA ARG A 315 -4.83 14.37 -13.39
C ARG A 315 -5.93 13.43 -12.96
N ILE A 316 -7.18 13.83 -13.17
CA ILE A 316 -8.35 12.98 -12.93
C ILE A 316 -8.71 12.32 -14.26
N ILE A 317 -8.84 11.00 -14.25
CA ILE A 317 -9.22 10.20 -15.41
C ILE A 317 -10.55 9.51 -15.06
N ARG A 318 -11.53 9.59 -15.96
CA ARG A 318 -12.85 8.95 -15.81
C ARG A 318 -12.97 7.79 -16.80
N GLY A 319 -13.50 6.66 -16.36
CA GLY A 319 -13.61 5.43 -17.14
C GLY A 319 -13.71 4.20 -16.25
N LYS A 320 -13.89 3.02 -16.87
CA LYS A 320 -13.78 1.74 -16.17
C LYS A 320 -12.32 1.28 -16.23
N PHE A 321 -11.70 1.09 -15.07
CA PHE A 321 -10.32 0.65 -14.94
C PHE A 321 -10.24 -0.60 -14.07
N ILE A 322 -9.37 -1.53 -14.45
CA ILE A 322 -8.97 -2.62 -13.57
C ILE A 322 -7.89 -2.06 -12.65
N VAL A 323 -8.13 -2.16 -11.34
CA VAL A 323 -7.20 -1.72 -10.29
C VAL A 323 -6.76 -2.93 -9.47
N TYR A 324 -5.57 -2.84 -8.90
CA TYR A 324 -4.97 -3.90 -8.10
C TYR A 324 -4.54 -3.32 -6.76
N ASP A 325 -4.58 -4.15 -5.73
CA ASP A 325 -4.01 -3.88 -4.42
C ASP A 325 -3.34 -5.13 -3.87
N ILE A 326 -2.39 -4.96 -2.95
CA ILE A 326 -1.65 -6.05 -2.34
C ILE A 326 -1.67 -5.87 -0.83
N MET A 327 -2.01 -6.93 -0.09
CA MET A 327 -1.90 -6.92 1.36
C MET A 327 -0.50 -7.37 1.81
N VAL A 328 0.30 -6.42 2.31
CA VAL A 328 1.56 -6.71 3.03
C VAL A 328 1.32 -6.77 4.55
N PRO A 329 1.57 -7.90 5.22
CA PRO A 329 1.44 -8.03 6.67
C PRO A 329 2.38 -7.09 7.44
N LYS A 330 2.01 -6.77 8.70
CA LYS A 330 2.72 -5.92 9.66
C LYS A 330 2.77 -4.43 9.28
N ASN A 331 3.37 -4.12 8.15
CA ASN A 331 3.65 -2.72 7.78
C ASN A 331 2.50 -2.09 7.00
N HIS A 332 1.63 -2.90 6.39
CA HIS A 332 0.48 -2.44 5.59
C HIS A 332 0.84 -1.45 4.48
N ASN A 333 2.05 -1.58 3.92
CA ASN A 333 2.53 -0.77 2.80
C ASN A 333 3.52 -1.55 1.93
N PHE A 334 3.65 -1.10 0.68
CA PHE A 334 4.57 -1.67 -0.31
C PHE A 334 5.11 -0.58 -1.24
N ILE A 335 6.12 -0.94 -2.06
CA ILE A 335 6.68 -0.04 -3.06
C ILE A 335 6.02 -0.31 -4.41
N ALA A 336 5.40 0.71 -5.00
CA ALA A 336 4.88 0.68 -6.36
C ALA A 336 5.48 1.82 -7.18
N ASN A 337 6.16 1.48 -8.28
CA ASN A 337 6.82 2.46 -9.17
C ASN A 337 7.74 3.45 -8.43
N GLY A 338 8.41 3.00 -7.36
CA GLY A 338 9.30 3.82 -6.54
C GLY A 338 8.62 4.66 -5.46
N PHE A 339 7.30 4.55 -5.30
CA PHE A 339 6.54 5.21 -4.25
C PHE A 339 6.17 4.23 -3.15
N LEU A 340 6.16 4.69 -1.90
CA LEU A 340 5.53 3.98 -0.79
C LEU A 340 4.01 4.14 -0.90
N VAL A 341 3.30 3.02 -1.04
CA VAL A 341 1.84 2.95 -1.15
C VAL A 341 1.33 2.18 0.07
N HIS A 342 0.35 2.75 0.75
CA HIS A 342 -0.36 2.06 1.82
C HIS A 342 -1.39 1.09 1.20
N ASN A 343 -1.55 -0.11 1.77
CA ASN A 343 -2.59 -1.04 1.34
C ASN A 343 -3.96 -0.35 1.46
N SER A 344 -4.94 -0.68 0.62
CA SER A 344 -6.33 -0.47 1.03
C SER A 344 -6.57 -1.37 2.25
N GLY A 345 -6.81 -0.75 3.41
CA GLY A 345 -6.86 -1.47 4.69
C GLY A 345 -8.00 -2.49 4.77
N MET A 346 -8.16 -3.12 5.95
CA MET A 346 -9.21 -4.09 6.30
C MET A 346 -10.64 -3.59 6.01
N VAL A 347 -10.81 -2.29 5.80
CA VAL A 347 -12.08 -1.62 5.52
C VAL A 347 -12.73 -2.09 4.22
N GLU A 348 -12.00 -2.12 3.10
CA GLU A 348 -12.63 -2.54 1.83
C GLU A 348 -13.12 -4.00 1.89
N PRO A 349 -12.33 -4.96 2.43
CA PRO A 349 -12.79 -6.32 2.68
C PRO A 349 -13.97 -6.43 3.65
N LEU A 350 -13.97 -5.67 4.76
CA LEU A 350 -15.11 -5.61 5.69
C LEU A 350 -16.35 -5.03 5.00
N LYS A 351 -16.18 -4.00 4.20
CA LYS A 351 -17.24 -3.37 3.42
C LYS A 351 -17.86 -4.36 2.44
N ILE A 352 -17.03 -5.13 1.72
CA ILE A 352 -17.47 -6.21 0.84
C ILE A 352 -18.18 -7.30 1.66
N ALA A 353 -17.65 -7.69 2.82
CA ALA A 353 -18.29 -8.66 3.72
C ALA A 353 -19.69 -8.22 4.14
N MET A 354 -19.84 -6.97 4.57
CA MET A 354 -21.12 -6.37 4.99
C MET A 354 -22.11 -6.14 3.85
N GLU A 355 -21.63 -6.09 2.61
CA GLU A 355 -22.45 -6.03 1.40
C GLU A 355 -22.79 -7.42 0.84
N HIS A 356 -22.38 -8.49 1.53
CA HIS A 356 -22.46 -9.88 1.06
C HIS A 356 -21.77 -10.09 -0.30
N GLY A 357 -20.76 -9.27 -0.60
CA GLY A 357 -19.91 -9.47 -1.76
C GLY A 357 -19.03 -10.71 -1.59
N ILE A 358 -18.56 -11.25 -2.72
CA ILE A 358 -17.59 -12.33 -2.72
C ILE A 358 -16.22 -11.75 -2.37
N ILE A 359 -15.62 -12.26 -1.31
CA ILE A 359 -14.29 -11.86 -0.88
C ILE A 359 -13.29 -12.87 -1.42
N LYS A 360 -12.28 -12.35 -2.11
CA LYS A 360 -11.11 -13.09 -2.60
C LYS A 360 -9.88 -12.26 -2.30
N TRP A 361 -8.85 -12.89 -1.75
CA TRP A 361 -7.60 -12.24 -1.41
C TRP A 361 -6.46 -12.81 -2.22
N GLU A 362 -5.60 -11.92 -2.72
CA GLU A 362 -4.32 -12.29 -3.31
C GLU A 362 -3.21 -11.71 -2.42
N THR A 363 -2.53 -12.60 -1.71
CA THR A 363 -1.33 -12.27 -0.94
C THR A 363 -0.10 -12.48 -1.82
N ALA A 364 1.06 -12.00 -1.38
CA ALA A 364 2.32 -12.22 -2.10
C ALA A 364 2.71 -13.72 -2.27
N ARG A 365 2.06 -14.64 -1.54
CA ARG A 365 2.40 -16.07 -1.51
C ARG A 365 1.26 -17.01 -1.90
N GLN A 366 0.01 -16.56 -1.80
CA GLN A 366 -1.16 -17.42 -2.03
C GLN A 366 -2.44 -16.60 -2.26
N THR A 367 -3.45 -17.27 -2.81
CA THR A 367 -4.82 -16.75 -2.92
C THR A 367 -5.70 -17.39 -1.86
N ILE A 368 -6.49 -16.60 -1.13
CA ILE A 368 -7.46 -17.08 -0.15
C ILE A 368 -8.88 -16.74 -0.65
N GLY A 369 -9.75 -17.75 -0.70
CA GLY A 369 -11.14 -17.64 -1.20
C GLY A 369 -11.35 -18.21 -2.61
N PRO A 370 -12.53 -17.97 -3.24
CA PRO A 370 -13.59 -17.04 -2.85
C PRO A 370 -14.49 -17.53 -1.69
N TYR A 371 -14.92 -16.62 -0.82
CA TYR A 371 -15.90 -16.89 0.24
C TYR A 371 -16.84 -15.70 0.45
N ARG A 372 -18.03 -15.93 1.04
CA ARG A 372 -19.06 -14.92 1.30
C ARG A 372 -19.56 -15.05 2.74
N PHE A 373 -19.65 -13.94 3.46
CA PHE A 373 -20.35 -13.90 4.75
C PHE A 373 -21.84 -13.73 4.50
N THR A 374 -22.67 -14.57 5.13
CA THR A 374 -24.14 -14.52 5.04
C THR A 374 -24.82 -14.13 6.35
N SER A 375 -24.07 -14.07 7.45
CA SER A 375 -24.59 -13.74 8.77
C SER A 375 -24.44 -12.25 9.10
N PHE A 376 -25.48 -11.66 9.71
CA PHE A 376 -25.54 -10.27 10.15
C PHE A 376 -24.99 -10.03 11.57
N LEU A 377 -24.64 -11.10 12.31
CA LEU A 377 -24.06 -10.97 13.64
C LEU A 377 -22.58 -10.59 13.54
N SER A 378 -22.31 -9.29 13.51
CA SER A 378 -20.96 -8.74 13.61
C SER A 378 -20.80 -8.06 14.96
N VAL A 379 -19.84 -8.53 15.75
CA VAL A 379 -19.46 -7.89 17.01
C VAL A 379 -18.48 -6.77 16.69
N ASN A 380 -18.79 -5.53 17.07
CA ASN A 380 -17.85 -4.42 16.88
C ASN A 380 -16.79 -4.47 17.98
N TYR A 381 -15.60 -4.98 17.68
CA TYR A 381 -14.47 -5.06 18.62
C TYR A 381 -13.77 -3.71 18.87
N ASN A 382 -14.18 -2.64 18.18
CA ASN A 382 -13.50 -1.35 18.16
C ASN A 382 -14.28 -0.23 18.86
N THR A 383 -14.92 -0.54 19.98
CA THR A 383 -15.69 0.43 20.76
C THR A 383 -15.24 0.45 22.21
N ARG A 384 -15.07 1.65 22.79
CA ARG A 384 -14.93 1.86 24.23
C ARG A 384 -16.31 2.17 24.78
N VAL A 385 -16.76 1.37 25.74
CA VAL A 385 -18.06 1.53 26.38
C VAL A 385 -17.94 2.48 27.57
N PHE A 386 -18.92 3.35 27.74
CA PHE A 386 -19.06 4.33 28.83
C PHE A 386 -20.45 4.24 29.45
N GLU A 387 -20.68 4.99 30.53
CA GLU A 387 -22.04 5.20 31.03
C GLU A 387 -22.92 5.91 29.98
N ARG A 388 -22.34 6.81 29.17
CA ARG A 388 -23.02 7.56 28.09
C ARG A 388 -23.11 6.86 26.73
N GLY A 389 -23.12 5.52 26.71
CA GLY A 389 -23.11 4.73 25.48
C GLY A 389 -21.72 4.19 25.10
N TYR A 390 -21.34 4.25 23.83
CA TYR A 390 -20.03 3.79 23.38
C TYR A 390 -19.38 4.80 22.43
N GLU A 391 -18.05 4.84 22.41
CA GLU A 391 -17.26 5.58 21.43
C GLU A 391 -16.42 4.63 20.59
N VAL A 392 -16.31 4.94 19.30
CA VAL A 392 -15.44 4.22 18.38
C VAL A 392 -13.99 4.51 18.73
N THR A 393 -13.19 3.47 18.94
CA THR A 393 -11.75 3.62 19.25
C THR A 393 -10.90 3.82 17.99
N VAL A 394 -11.43 3.43 16.82
CA VAL A 394 -10.77 3.59 15.52
C VAL A 394 -11.22 4.90 14.85
N ARG A 395 -10.28 5.85 14.72
CA ARG A 395 -10.54 7.18 14.12
C ARG A 395 -10.44 7.22 12.59
N ASP A 396 -10.36 6.06 11.92
CA ASP A 396 -10.30 5.99 10.46
C ASP A 396 -11.69 6.30 9.86
N PRO A 397 -11.83 7.33 9.01
CA PRO A 397 -13.11 7.70 8.40
C PRO A 397 -13.79 6.56 7.63
N ASN A 398 -13.00 5.62 7.10
CA ASN A 398 -13.53 4.50 6.35
C ASN A 398 -14.20 3.46 7.29
N PHE A 399 -13.75 3.33 8.54
CA PHE A 399 -14.42 2.50 9.55
C PHE A 399 -15.77 3.10 9.99
N SER A 400 -15.90 4.43 10.02
CA SER A 400 -17.20 5.07 10.28
C SER A 400 -18.26 4.65 9.25
N ALA A 401 -17.87 4.47 7.98
CA ALA A 401 -18.78 4.01 6.93
C ALA A 401 -19.25 2.55 7.08
N ILE A 402 -18.47 1.72 7.78
CA ILE A 402 -18.83 0.34 8.15
C ILE A 402 -19.86 0.39 9.28
N GLU A 403 -19.63 1.18 10.33
CA GLU A 403 -20.56 1.29 11.45
C GLU A 403 -21.90 1.91 11.06
N GLU A 404 -21.92 2.84 10.12
CA GLU A 404 -23.16 3.36 9.51
C GLU A 404 -24.11 2.27 9.01
N ARG A 405 -23.60 1.05 8.79
CA ARG A 405 -24.34 -0.08 8.24
C ARG A 405 -24.83 -1.08 9.30
N MET A 406 -24.51 -0.89 10.59
CA MET A 406 -24.93 -1.77 11.70
C MET A 406 -26.04 -1.10 12.54
N LEU A 407 -26.80 -1.90 13.30
CA LEU A 407 -27.60 -1.47 14.45
C LEU A 407 -27.01 -2.14 15.69
N CYS A 408 -26.71 -1.38 16.74
CA CYS A 408 -25.99 -1.84 17.91
C CYS A 408 -26.86 -1.68 19.17
N ARG A 409 -27.22 -2.79 19.82
CA ARG A 409 -27.87 -2.72 21.14
C ARG A 409 -26.83 -2.78 22.25
N LEU A 410 -26.67 -1.69 22.99
CA LEU A 410 -25.86 -1.69 24.21
C LEU A 410 -26.73 -2.05 25.42
N HIS A 411 -26.42 -3.18 26.05
CA HIS A 411 -27.07 -3.58 27.30
C HIS A 411 -26.24 -3.10 28.49
N ARG A 412 -26.65 -1.99 29.11
CA ARG A 412 -26.02 -1.44 30.34
C ARG A 412 -26.42 -2.28 31.55
N LEU A 413 -25.44 -2.74 32.33
CA LEU A 413 -25.68 -3.41 33.62
C LEU A 413 -25.90 -2.36 34.72
N THR A 414 -27.07 -1.72 34.72
CA THR A 414 -27.46 -0.78 35.78
C THR A 414 -27.75 -1.50 37.09
N LYS A 415 -27.83 -0.77 38.22
CA LYS A 415 -28.20 -1.36 39.53
C LYS A 415 -29.58 -2.04 39.48
N GLU A 416 -30.54 -1.41 38.81
CA GLU A 416 -31.89 -1.96 38.60
C GLU A 416 -31.83 -3.22 37.75
N ARG A 417 -31.17 -3.18 36.59
CA ARG A 417 -31.01 -4.35 35.74
C ARG A 417 -30.26 -5.49 36.44
N TYR A 418 -29.25 -5.18 37.24
CA TYR A 418 -28.54 -6.18 38.03
C TYR A 418 -29.48 -6.86 39.02
N ARG A 419 -30.31 -6.09 39.74
CA ARG A 419 -31.34 -6.65 40.63
C ARG A 419 -32.33 -7.49 39.87
N GLU A 420 -32.86 -7.00 38.75
CA GLU A 420 -33.79 -7.77 37.90
C GLU A 420 -33.17 -9.07 37.40
N ILE A 421 -31.93 -9.05 36.91
CA ILE A 421 -31.23 -10.25 36.46
C ILE A 421 -31.06 -11.22 37.63
N ALA A 422 -30.63 -10.74 38.80
CA ALA A 422 -30.45 -11.57 39.98
C ALA A 422 -31.77 -12.19 40.46
N GLU A 423 -32.85 -11.40 40.50
CA GLU A 423 -34.20 -11.87 40.83
C GLU A 423 -34.72 -12.90 39.82
N LYS A 424 -34.54 -12.66 38.51
CA LYS A 424 -34.95 -13.61 37.47
C LYS A 424 -34.13 -14.89 37.48
N GLN A 425 -32.83 -14.80 37.78
CA GLN A 425 -31.98 -15.98 37.99
C GLN A 425 -32.44 -16.77 39.21
N MET A 426 -32.77 -16.08 40.31
CA MET A 426 -33.33 -16.72 41.50
C MET A 426 -34.68 -17.38 41.19
N GLU A 427 -35.59 -16.72 40.47
CA GLU A 427 -36.86 -17.29 40.03
C GLU A 427 -36.68 -18.53 39.14
N LEU A 428 -35.69 -18.51 38.24
CA LEU A 428 -35.35 -19.65 37.38
C LEU A 428 -34.84 -20.84 38.21
N VAL A 429 -33.92 -20.60 39.15
CA VAL A 429 -33.36 -21.64 40.04
C VAL A 429 -34.44 -22.21 40.97
N LEU A 430 -35.34 -21.36 41.47
CA LEU A 430 -36.48 -21.77 42.30
C LEU A 430 -37.62 -22.41 41.49
N GLY A 431 -37.47 -22.58 40.17
CA GLY A 431 -38.48 -23.17 39.29
C GLY A 431 -39.74 -22.33 39.10
N LYS A 432 -39.74 -21.07 39.55
CA LYS A 432 -40.84 -20.10 39.37
C LYS A 432 -40.88 -19.57 37.93
N LEU A 433 -39.72 -19.46 37.29
CA LEU A 433 -39.59 -19.10 35.89
C LEU A 433 -39.24 -20.34 35.08
N LYS A 434 -40.04 -20.65 34.06
CA LYS A 434 -39.86 -21.84 33.22
C LYS A 434 -39.49 -21.46 31.80
N MET A 435 -38.39 -22.02 31.29
CA MET A 435 -37.91 -21.82 29.92
C MET A 435 -38.48 -22.86 28.93
N GLU A 436 -39.71 -23.32 29.15
CA GLU A 436 -40.31 -24.45 28.39
C GLU A 436 -40.35 -24.19 26.88
N LYS A 437 -40.53 -22.93 26.45
CA LYS A 437 -40.62 -22.56 25.03
C LYS A 437 -39.30 -22.26 24.34
N ALA A 438 -38.16 -22.33 25.03
CA ALA A 438 -36.87 -21.94 24.45
C ALA A 438 -36.49 -22.78 23.23
N ASN A 439 -36.72 -24.09 23.29
CA ASN A 439 -36.49 -24.99 22.17
C ASN A 439 -37.45 -24.71 21.00
N GLU A 440 -38.73 -24.50 21.29
CA GLU A 440 -39.74 -24.17 20.27
C GLU A 440 -39.40 -22.88 19.52
N ILE A 441 -38.98 -21.84 20.24
CA ILE A 441 -38.57 -20.56 19.65
C ILE A 441 -37.35 -20.75 18.75
N ARG A 442 -36.35 -21.52 19.21
CA ARG A 442 -35.14 -21.81 18.42
C ARG A 442 -35.49 -22.58 17.15
N ASP A 443 -36.32 -23.60 17.27
CA ASP A 443 -36.68 -24.48 16.15
C ASP A 443 -37.52 -23.72 15.11
N HIS A 444 -38.46 -22.88 15.58
CA HIS A 444 -39.22 -21.94 14.73
C HIS A 444 -38.30 -20.99 13.96
N LEU A 445 -37.39 -20.30 14.64
CA LEU A 445 -36.43 -19.38 14.01
C LEU A 445 -35.55 -20.08 12.97
N THR A 446 -35.08 -21.29 13.30
CA THR A 446 -34.24 -22.09 12.40
C THR A 446 -35.00 -22.50 11.15
N LEU A 447 -36.25 -22.95 11.32
CA LEU A 447 -37.10 -23.34 10.20
C LEU A 447 -37.44 -22.15 9.30
N VAL A 448 -37.86 -21.02 9.88
CA VAL A 448 -38.15 -19.79 9.12
C VAL A 448 -36.92 -19.32 8.36
N HIS A 449 -35.73 -19.33 8.97
CA HIS A 449 -34.49 -19.02 8.27
C HIS A 449 -34.20 -19.98 7.10
N ALA A 450 -34.41 -21.29 7.30
CA ALA A 450 -34.22 -22.28 6.25
C ALA A 450 -35.20 -22.09 5.08
N ILE A 451 -36.43 -21.67 5.35
CA ILE A 451 -37.44 -21.33 4.34
C ILE A 451 -37.00 -20.09 3.56
N GLU A 452 -36.66 -19.01 4.25
CA GLU A 452 -36.23 -17.74 3.63
C GLU A 452 -34.93 -17.86 2.81
N THR A 453 -34.13 -18.88 3.08
CA THR A 453 -32.90 -19.20 2.33
C THR A 453 -33.07 -20.31 1.31
N GLU A 454 -34.31 -20.77 1.08
CA GLU A 454 -34.66 -21.85 0.14
C GLU A 454 -33.85 -23.14 0.35
N HIS A 455 -33.60 -23.50 1.61
CA HIS A 455 -32.77 -24.64 1.94
C HIS A 455 -33.37 -25.94 1.36
N PRO A 456 -32.55 -26.83 0.73
CA PRO A 456 -33.05 -28.01 0.01
C PRO A 456 -33.95 -28.95 0.81
N LEU A 457 -33.78 -29.00 2.14
CA LEU A 457 -34.59 -29.85 3.02
C LEU A 457 -36.02 -29.35 3.25
N VAL A 458 -36.30 -28.07 2.99
CA VAL A 458 -37.58 -27.43 3.33
C VAL A 458 -38.25 -26.72 2.15
N LYS A 459 -37.51 -26.37 1.10
CA LYS A 459 -38.00 -25.62 -0.07
C LYS A 459 -39.23 -26.23 -0.76
N ASP A 460 -39.34 -27.57 -0.75
CA ASP A 460 -40.46 -28.28 -1.41
C ASP A 460 -41.65 -28.49 -0.46
N ARG A 461 -41.50 -28.11 0.82
CA ARG A 461 -42.51 -28.30 1.88
C ARG A 461 -43.14 -26.98 2.35
N PHE A 462 -42.44 -25.88 2.19
CA PHE A 462 -42.85 -24.57 2.68
C PHE A 462 -42.53 -23.51 1.63
N GLU A 463 -43.47 -22.60 1.39
CA GLU A 463 -43.32 -21.52 0.41
C GLU A 463 -42.59 -20.32 1.00
N TYR A 464 -41.73 -19.68 0.21
CA TYR A 464 -41.16 -18.39 0.56
C TYR A 464 -42.26 -17.32 0.63
N LYS A 465 -42.30 -16.53 1.72
CA LYS A 465 -43.31 -15.47 1.91
C LYS A 465 -42.64 -14.11 2.07
N PRO A 466 -42.70 -13.21 1.07
CA PRO A 466 -42.13 -11.88 1.22
C PRO A 466 -42.92 -11.04 2.24
N ILE A 467 -42.21 -10.14 2.91
CA ILE A 467 -42.83 -9.18 3.83
C ILE A 467 -43.48 -8.03 3.05
N LEU A 468 -44.73 -7.75 3.36
CA LEU A 468 -45.48 -6.64 2.80
C LEU A 468 -45.15 -5.33 3.53
N LEU A 469 -44.29 -4.51 2.90
CA LEU A 469 -44.03 -3.14 3.35
C LEU A 469 -45.11 -2.19 2.84
N THR A 470 -45.81 -1.52 3.77
CA THR A 470 -46.84 -0.52 3.48
C THR A 470 -46.32 0.90 3.71
N GLU A 471 -46.99 1.91 3.16
CA GLU A 471 -46.66 3.34 3.40
C GLU A 471 -46.56 3.67 4.89
N LYS A 472 -47.45 3.11 5.72
CA LYS A 472 -47.44 3.25 7.19
C LYS A 472 -46.07 2.97 7.82
N VAL A 473 -45.31 2.00 7.32
CA VAL A 473 -43.98 1.68 7.88
C VAL A 473 -43.00 2.84 7.65
N PHE A 474 -43.03 3.42 6.45
CA PHE A 474 -42.21 4.58 6.11
C PHE A 474 -42.66 5.84 6.83
N GLU A 475 -43.96 6.01 7.05
CA GLU A 475 -44.53 7.12 7.82
C GLU A 475 -44.10 7.09 9.28
N GLU A 476 -44.11 5.93 9.95
CA GLU A 476 -43.66 5.82 11.33
C GLU A 476 -42.15 6.07 11.48
N VAL A 477 -41.33 5.55 10.55
CA VAL A 477 -39.88 5.83 10.53
C VAL A 477 -39.62 7.31 10.26
N LYS A 478 -40.38 7.93 9.35
CA LYS A 478 -40.34 9.38 9.09
C LYS A 478 -40.72 10.19 10.33
N ARG A 479 -41.81 9.81 11.01
CA ARG A 479 -42.27 10.48 12.24
C ARG A 479 -41.18 10.44 13.32
N ALA A 480 -40.50 9.30 13.47
CA ALA A 480 -39.38 9.17 14.38
C ALA A 480 -38.19 10.06 13.98
N ARG A 481 -37.87 10.14 12.67
CA ARG A 481 -36.83 11.05 12.17
C ARG A 481 -37.14 12.49 12.55
N GLU A 482 -38.32 12.99 12.21
CA GLU A 482 -38.67 14.40 12.49
C GLU A 482 -38.60 14.68 13.99
N ALA A 483 -39.08 13.77 14.85
CA ALA A 483 -38.98 13.92 16.30
C ALA A 483 -37.53 13.98 16.83
N ILE A 484 -36.61 13.22 16.22
CA ILE A 484 -35.17 13.30 16.54
C ILE A 484 -34.60 14.65 16.08
N LEU A 485 -34.90 15.07 14.85
CA LEU A 485 -34.40 16.32 14.28
C LEU A 485 -34.86 17.54 15.06
N ASP A 486 -36.12 17.58 15.48
CA ASP A 486 -36.70 18.66 16.29
C ASP A 486 -36.00 18.83 17.65
N THR A 487 -35.38 17.76 18.16
CA THR A 487 -34.71 17.75 19.47
C THR A 487 -33.24 18.15 19.36
N ILE A 488 -32.62 18.04 18.18
CA ILE A 488 -31.21 18.37 17.97
C ILE A 488 -31.06 19.83 17.52
N ALA A 489 -30.53 20.68 18.40
CA ALA A 489 -30.36 22.11 18.12
C ALA A 489 -29.27 22.47 17.08
N GLN A 490 -28.44 21.50 16.64
CA GLN A 490 -27.31 21.73 15.73
C GLN A 490 -27.66 21.36 14.29
N GLU A 491 -27.22 22.19 13.34
CA GLU A 491 -27.43 21.97 11.89
C GLU A 491 -26.68 20.72 11.35
N ARG A 492 -25.62 20.27 12.05
CA ARG A 492 -24.83 19.10 11.66
C ARG A 492 -25.21 17.87 12.47
N LEU A 493 -25.76 16.87 11.78
CA LEU A 493 -26.05 15.55 12.32
C LEU A 493 -24.82 14.63 12.24
N ASP A 494 -24.63 13.81 13.28
CA ASP A 494 -23.50 12.87 13.39
C ASP A 494 -23.91 11.41 13.04
N PHE A 495 -25.06 11.22 12.39
CA PHE A 495 -25.55 9.91 11.96
C PHE A 495 -26.11 9.93 10.53
N SER A 496 -26.14 8.75 9.90
CA SER A 496 -26.43 8.56 8.47
C SER A 496 -27.88 8.15 8.20
N PRO A 497 -28.51 8.59 7.07
CA PRO A 497 -29.84 8.13 6.66
C PRO A 497 -29.97 6.62 6.48
N ARG A 498 -28.84 5.92 6.34
CA ARG A 498 -28.79 4.44 6.25
C ARG A 498 -29.35 3.75 7.50
N LEU A 499 -29.37 4.43 8.64
CA LEU A 499 -30.00 3.92 9.87
C LEU A 499 -31.47 3.58 9.67
N GLU A 500 -32.23 4.42 8.96
CA GLU A 500 -33.65 4.18 8.66
C GLU A 500 -33.82 2.86 7.91
N ARG A 501 -32.99 2.65 6.87
CA ARG A 501 -33.01 1.41 6.08
C ARG A 501 -32.72 0.18 6.96
N ARG A 502 -31.79 0.28 7.92
CA ARG A 502 -31.48 -0.84 8.82
C ARG A 502 -32.59 -1.08 9.84
N ALA A 503 -33.23 -0.03 10.35
CA ALA A 503 -34.39 -0.16 11.22
C ALA A 503 -35.53 -0.89 10.50
N ILE A 504 -35.83 -0.53 9.24
CA ILE A 504 -36.82 -1.24 8.41
C ILE A 504 -36.44 -2.71 8.22
N GLN A 505 -35.17 -3.02 7.96
CA GLN A 505 -34.72 -4.40 7.85
C GLN A 505 -34.90 -5.20 9.15
N LEU A 506 -34.64 -4.57 10.31
CA LEU A 506 -34.87 -5.19 11.60
C LEU A 506 -36.37 -5.44 11.85
N ILE A 507 -37.23 -4.47 11.52
CA ILE A 507 -38.70 -4.59 11.58
C ILE A 507 -39.16 -5.78 10.73
N CYS A 508 -38.66 -5.87 9.50
CA CYS A 508 -38.94 -6.99 8.62
C CYS A 508 -38.49 -8.32 9.23
N ALA A 509 -37.22 -8.42 9.66
CA ALA A 509 -36.68 -9.64 10.23
C ALA A 509 -37.47 -10.12 11.47
N MET A 510 -37.89 -9.21 12.35
CA MET A 510 -38.74 -9.56 13.50
C MET A 510 -40.14 -10.00 13.09
N SER A 511 -40.69 -9.42 12.01
CA SER A 511 -42.02 -9.79 11.48
C SER A 511 -42.05 -11.21 10.89
N LEU A 512 -40.91 -11.78 10.49
CA LEU A 512 -40.82 -13.17 10.03
C LEU A 512 -41.30 -14.19 11.08
N MET A 513 -41.31 -13.81 12.37
CA MET A 513 -41.88 -14.65 13.43
C MET A 513 -43.35 -15.01 13.18
N SER A 514 -44.08 -14.19 12.40
CA SER A 514 -45.47 -14.41 12.03
C SER A 514 -45.67 -15.33 10.83
N TYR A 515 -44.61 -15.95 10.28
CA TYR A 515 -44.68 -16.79 9.08
C TYR A 515 -45.81 -17.84 9.10
N PHE A 516 -45.97 -18.56 10.22
CA PHE A 516 -47.01 -19.58 10.39
C PHE A 516 -48.35 -19.03 10.89
N LYS A 517 -48.39 -17.76 11.30
CA LYS A 517 -49.60 -17.10 11.80
C LYS A 517 -50.46 -16.59 10.66
N ASP A 518 -49.82 -16.00 9.65
CA ASP A 518 -50.50 -15.49 8.45
C ASP A 518 -50.65 -16.61 7.41
N ARG A 519 -51.90 -16.89 7.00
CA ARG A 519 -52.18 -17.81 5.87
C ARG A 519 -52.00 -17.16 4.50
N ASP A 520 -51.80 -15.85 4.47
CA ASP A 520 -51.54 -15.10 3.25
C ASP A 520 -50.18 -15.49 2.63
N GLU A 521 -50.06 -15.28 1.32
CA GLU A 521 -48.81 -15.41 0.54
C GLU A 521 -47.73 -14.40 0.97
N ARG A 522 -48.10 -13.41 1.78
CA ARG A 522 -47.22 -12.33 2.25
C ARG A 522 -47.38 -12.13 3.75
N ILE A 523 -46.28 -11.87 4.42
CA ILE A 523 -46.26 -11.59 5.86
C ILE A 523 -46.48 -10.09 6.07
N ARG A 524 -47.46 -9.69 6.88
CA ARG A 524 -47.63 -8.28 7.23
C ARG A 524 -46.59 -7.87 8.27
N VAL A 525 -46.16 -6.61 8.23
CA VAL A 525 -45.29 -6.07 9.28
C VAL A 525 -46.02 -6.13 10.62
N ASP A 526 -45.40 -6.81 11.57
CA ASP A 526 -45.95 -6.96 12.91
C ASP A 526 -45.90 -5.61 13.66
N PRO A 527 -47.01 -5.18 14.31
CA PRO A 527 -47.03 -3.90 15.01
C PRO A 527 -46.00 -3.77 16.14
N GLU A 528 -45.71 -4.85 16.87
CA GLU A 528 -44.69 -4.86 17.91
C GLU A 528 -43.28 -4.81 17.31
N ALA A 529 -43.07 -5.51 16.19
CA ALA A 529 -41.83 -5.40 15.43
C ALA A 529 -41.60 -3.95 14.95
N LEU A 530 -42.64 -3.27 14.47
CA LEU A 530 -42.57 -1.86 14.07
C LEU A 530 -42.22 -0.97 15.26
N LYS A 531 -42.92 -1.10 16.40
CA LYS A 531 -42.63 -0.36 17.64
C LYS A 531 -41.18 -0.55 18.09
N LEU A 532 -40.72 -1.80 18.18
CA LEU A 532 -39.36 -2.14 18.57
C LEU A 532 -38.32 -1.56 17.61
N GLY A 533 -38.52 -1.71 16.30
CA GLY A 533 -37.58 -1.23 15.29
C GLY A 533 -37.45 0.29 15.26
N VAL A 534 -38.55 1.03 15.47
CA VAL A 534 -38.51 2.49 15.62
C VAL A 534 -37.79 2.88 16.91
N ARG A 535 -38.03 2.18 18.02
CA ARG A 535 -37.27 2.40 19.27
C ARG A 535 -35.77 2.18 19.07
N PHE A 536 -35.37 1.11 18.39
CA PHE A 536 -33.97 0.84 18.05
C PHE A 536 -33.34 1.96 17.22
N TYR A 537 -34.09 2.52 16.27
CA TYR A 537 -33.63 3.65 15.47
C TYR A 537 -33.33 4.89 16.34
N VAL A 538 -34.24 5.23 17.26
CA VAL A 538 -34.08 6.38 18.17
C VAL A 538 -32.89 6.19 19.11
N GLU A 539 -32.78 5.02 19.75
CA GLU A 539 -31.66 4.69 20.66
C GLU A 539 -30.31 4.76 19.94
N GLU A 540 -30.21 4.19 18.73
CA GLU A 540 -28.97 4.20 17.94
C GLU A 540 -28.60 5.62 17.48
N ALA A 541 -29.59 6.43 17.07
CA ALA A 541 -29.36 7.82 16.69
C ALA A 541 -28.85 8.65 17.88
N ALA A 542 -29.38 8.44 19.08
CA ALA A 542 -28.91 9.09 20.30
C ALA A 542 -27.44 8.74 20.58
N VAL A 543 -27.09 7.47 20.59
CA VAL A 543 -25.70 7.02 20.86
C VAL A 543 -24.72 7.59 19.82
N ARG A 544 -25.05 7.54 18.53
CA ARG A 544 -24.16 8.08 17.47
C ARG A 544 -24.04 9.60 17.49
N SER A 545 -25.08 10.28 17.95
CA SER A 545 -25.02 11.71 18.22
C SER A 545 -24.19 12.07 19.47
N LYS A 546 -23.67 11.08 20.21
CA LYS A 546 -23.03 11.23 21.53
C LYS A 546 -23.99 11.74 22.60
N GLU A 547 -25.21 11.20 22.61
CA GLU A 547 -26.29 11.56 23.54
C GLU A 547 -26.60 13.07 23.52
N LYS A 548 -26.59 13.69 22.33
CA LYS A 548 -27.02 15.09 22.17
C LYS A 548 -28.50 15.31 22.52
N PHE A 549 -29.28 14.24 22.58
CA PHE A 549 -30.68 14.24 22.98
C PHE A 549 -30.97 12.99 23.83
N ASP A 550 -32.01 13.08 24.67
CA ASP A 550 -32.50 11.96 25.46
C ASP A 550 -33.44 11.08 24.61
N PRO A 551 -33.08 9.81 24.33
CA PRO A 551 -33.94 8.92 23.56
C PRO A 551 -35.27 8.63 24.27
N GLU A 552 -35.33 8.63 25.61
CA GLU A 552 -36.57 8.35 26.36
C GLU A 552 -37.60 9.48 26.22
N GLU A 553 -37.15 10.72 26.03
CA GLU A 553 -38.04 11.83 25.70
C GLU A 553 -38.67 11.65 24.32
N VAL A 554 -37.87 11.29 23.31
CA VAL A 554 -38.35 11.06 21.94
C VAL A 554 -39.26 9.84 21.87
N ILE A 555 -38.92 8.74 22.54
CA ILE A 555 -39.75 7.53 22.64
C ILE A 555 -41.12 7.84 23.26
N ARG A 556 -41.16 8.64 24.34
CA ARG A 556 -42.42 9.10 24.94
C ARG A 556 -43.24 9.97 24.01
N ARG A 557 -42.63 10.93 23.29
CA ARG A 557 -43.32 11.77 22.30
C ARG A 557 -43.92 10.97 21.15
N LEU A 558 -43.27 9.86 20.76
CA LEU A 558 -43.77 8.95 19.74
C LEU A 558 -44.87 8.00 20.25
N GLY A 559 -45.12 7.95 21.57
CA GLY A 559 -46.08 7.02 22.19
C GLY A 559 -45.58 5.58 22.21
N LEU A 560 -44.25 5.39 22.23
CA LEU A 560 -43.59 4.08 22.14
C LEU A 560 -43.02 3.59 23.47
N SER A 561 -43.30 4.29 24.57
CA SER A 561 -42.92 3.88 25.93
C SER A 561 -43.52 2.56 26.36
#